data_AF-A0ABD7CX94-F1
#
_entry.id   AF-A0ABD7CX94-F1
#
_cell.length_a   1.000
_cell.length_b   1.000
_cell.length_c   1.000
_cell.angle_alpha   90.00
_cell.angle_beta   90.00
_cell.angle_gamma   90.00
#
_symmetry.space_group_name_H-M   'P 1'
#
loop_
_entity.id
_entity.type
_entity.pdbx_description
1 polymer ?
#
loop_
_entity_poly.entity_id
_entity_poly.type
_entity_poly.pdbx_seq_one_letter_code
_entity_poly.pdbx_strand_id
1 'polypeptide(L)' 'MEAMERRRVAAERVRTAEDAVERLRAGFAGVGVKLPSLRLDPVSCAGDEPTPLIDLGRCNIDTALRLCEVLAEKESGHDG' A
#
# COMPACT_ATOMS: atom_id res chain seq x y z
N MET A 1 -22.76 1.80 -19.61
CA MET A 1 -22.59 2.43 -18.27
C MET A 1 -21.77 1.55 -17.33
N GLU A 2 -21.95 0.23 -17.31
CA GLU A 2 -21.17 -0.69 -16.45
C GLU A 2 -19.64 -0.63 -16.61
N ALA A 3 -19.12 -0.55 -17.84
CA ALA A 3 -17.66 -0.57 -18.08
C ALA A 3 -16.93 0.66 -17.50
N MET A 4 -17.56 1.84 -17.54
CA MET A 4 -16.98 3.07 -16.98
C MET A 4 -16.97 3.01 -15.45
N GLU A 5 -18.01 2.46 -14.84
CA GLU A 5 -18.12 2.27 -13.40
C GLU A 5 -17.07 1.28 -12.88
N ARG A 6 -16.91 0.12 -13.54
CA ARG A 6 -15.85 -0.85 -13.22
C ARG A 6 -14.47 -0.21 -13.28
N ARG A 7 -14.19 0.58 -14.32
CA ARG A 7 -12.91 1.30 -14.45
C ARG A 7 -12.71 2.35 -13.35
N ARG A 8 -13.76 3.00 -12.89
CA ARG A 8 -13.70 3.97 -11.77
C ARG A 8 -13.35 3.27 -10.47
N VAL A 9 -14.00 2.14 -10.17
CA VAL A 9 -13.72 1.30 -8.99
C VAL A 9 -12.28 0.78 -9.05
N ALA A 10 -11.84 0.27 -10.20
CA ALA A 10 -10.46 -0.16 -10.40
C ALA A 10 -9.44 0.95 -10.12
N ALA A 11 -9.67 2.16 -10.65
CA ALA A 11 -8.80 3.30 -10.41
C ALA A 11 -8.79 3.76 -8.94
N GLU A 12 -9.93 3.65 -8.24
CA GLU A 12 -10.01 3.93 -6.81
C GLU A 12 -9.23 2.91 -5.98
N ARG A 13 -9.33 1.61 -6.30
CA ARG A 13 -8.54 0.57 -5.65
C ARG A 13 -7.04 0.79 -5.81
N VAL A 14 -6.58 1.19 -7.00
CA VAL A 14 -5.17 1.51 -7.25
C VAL A 14 -4.74 2.72 -6.41
N ARG A 15 -5.52 3.81 -6.39
CA ARG A 15 -5.22 4.99 -5.57
C ARG A 15 -5.11 4.67 -4.08
N THR A 16 -6.04 3.87 -3.56
CA THR A 16 -5.99 3.40 -2.16
C THR A 16 -4.73 2.59 -1.89
N ALA A 17 -4.31 1.76 -2.85
CA ALA A 17 -3.09 0.98 -2.73
C ALA A 17 -1.83 1.88 -2.77
N GLU A 18 -1.80 2.93 -3.60
CA GLU A 18 -0.72 3.92 -3.64
C GLU A 18 -0.60 4.68 -2.31
N ASP A 19 -1.72 5.09 -1.71
CA ASP A 19 -1.73 5.71 -0.37
C ASP A 19 -1.14 4.77 0.69
N ALA A 20 -1.51 3.50 0.65
CA ALA A 20 -0.96 2.50 1.57
C ALA A 20 0.56 2.33 1.41
N VAL A 21 1.09 2.41 0.18
CA VAL A 21 2.54 2.38 -0.08
C VAL A 21 3.24 3.58 0.57
N GLU A 22 2.71 4.79 0.39
CA GLU A 22 3.31 6.01 0.97
C GLU A 22 3.29 5.97 2.49
N ARG A 23 2.18 5.53 3.09
CA ARG A 23 2.08 5.35 4.55
C ARG A 23 3.07 4.31 5.07
N LEU A 24 3.24 3.19 4.37
CA LEU A 24 4.26 2.20 4.72
C LEU A 24 5.66 2.78 4.61
N ARG A 25 5.97 3.52 3.53
CA ARG A 25 7.28 4.17 3.36
C ARG A 25 7.59 5.10 4.53
N ALA A 26 6.64 5.92 4.94
CA ALA A 26 6.78 6.81 6.08
C ALA A 26 6.96 6.02 7.39
N GLY A 27 6.10 5.05 7.67
CA GLY A 27 6.18 4.26 8.91
C GLY A 27 7.46 3.45 9.03
N PHE A 28 7.94 2.84 7.94
CA PHE A 28 9.22 2.15 7.93
C PHE A 28 10.38 3.12 8.16
N ALA A 29 10.34 4.30 7.52
CA ALA A 29 11.37 5.32 7.71
C ALA A 29 11.41 5.84 9.16
N GLY A 30 10.26 5.99 9.81
CA GLY A 30 10.14 6.36 11.22
C GLY A 30 10.84 5.38 12.17
N VAL A 31 10.84 4.08 11.84
CA VAL A 31 11.57 3.04 12.60
C VAL A 31 12.98 2.75 12.06
N GLY A 32 13.50 3.59 11.16
CA GLY A 32 14.86 3.49 10.62
C GLY A 32 15.05 2.54 9.43
N VAL A 33 13.98 1.96 8.89
CA VAL A 33 14.01 1.07 7.71
C VAL A 33 13.66 1.86 6.45
N LYS A 34 14.58 1.93 5.48
CA LYS A 34 14.32 2.61 4.19
C LYS A 34 14.14 1.59 3.08
N LEU A 35 12.96 1.60 2.44
CA LEU A 35 12.64 0.75 1.30
C LEU A 35 12.44 1.62 0.03
N PRO A 36 13.52 2.09 -0.62
CA PRO A 36 13.43 2.98 -1.77
C PRO A 36 12.70 2.34 -2.97
N SER A 37 12.68 1.01 -3.05
CA SER A 37 12.00 0.23 -4.10
C SER A 37 10.53 -0.08 -3.81
N LEU A 38 9.99 0.25 -2.63
CA LEU A 38 8.63 -0.11 -2.21
C LEU A 38 7.57 0.51 -3.12
N ARG A 39 6.82 -0.30 -3.85
CA ARG A 39 5.80 0.16 -4.80
C ARG A 39 4.67 -0.84 -4.87
N LEU A 40 3.70 -0.61 -5.74
CA LEU A 40 2.75 -1.65 -6.12
C LEU A 40 3.40 -2.67 -7.05
N ASP A 41 3.00 -3.94 -6.94
CA ASP A 41 3.33 -4.99 -7.88
C ASP A 41 2.68 -4.64 -9.24
N PRO A 42 3.46 -4.35 -10.29
CA PRO A 42 2.91 -3.84 -11.55
C PRO A 42 1.98 -4.85 -12.23
N VAL A 43 2.20 -6.16 -12.00
CA VAL A 43 1.37 -7.22 -12.55
C VAL A 43 -0.02 -7.23 -11.88
N SER A 44 -0.09 -7.00 -10.57
CA SER A 44 -1.35 -6.92 -9.82
C SER A 44 -2.23 -5.71 -10.18
N CYS A 45 -1.64 -4.68 -10.79
CA CYS A 45 -2.34 -3.49 -11.26
C CYS A 45 -2.88 -3.62 -12.70
N ALA A 46 -2.57 -4.72 -13.39
CA ALA A 46 -3.00 -4.94 -14.77
C ALA A 46 -4.38 -5.62 -14.83
N GLY A 47 -5.09 -5.42 -15.95
CA GLY A 47 -6.39 -6.06 -16.24
C GLY A 47 -7.61 -5.19 -15.91
N ASP A 48 -8.81 -5.71 -16.23
CA ASP A 48 -10.09 -5.00 -16.04
C ASP A 48 -10.54 -4.93 -14.56
N GLU A 49 -10.11 -5.89 -13.73
CA GLU A 49 -10.42 -5.96 -12.29
C GLU A 49 -9.12 -6.13 -11.48
N PRO A 50 -8.29 -5.08 -11.38
CA PRO A 50 -7.01 -5.17 -10.70
C PRO A 50 -7.19 -5.44 -9.20
N THR A 51 -6.31 -6.28 -8.66
CA THR A 51 -6.19 -6.59 -7.24
C THR A 51 -4.83 -6.11 -6.75
N PRO A 52 -4.61 -4.79 -6.62
CA PRO A 52 -3.28 -4.25 -6.38
C PRO A 52 -2.65 -4.79 -5.10
N LEU A 53 -1.44 -5.30 -5.25
CA LEU A 53 -0.58 -5.81 -4.20
C LEU A 53 0.64 -4.90 -4.08
N ILE A 54 1.26 -4.91 -2.93
CA ILE A 54 2.48 -4.16 -2.65
C ILE A 54 3.68 -5.07 -2.91
N ASP A 55 4.71 -4.54 -3.56
CA ASP A 55 6.00 -5.19 -3.85
C ASP A 55 6.88 -5.32 -2.59
N LEU A 56 6.26 -5.88 -1.55
CA LEU A 56 6.81 -6.29 -0.27
C LEU A 56 6.43 -7.76 -0.09
N GLY A 57 6.93 -8.61 -0.99
CA GLY A 57 6.53 -10.03 -1.05
C GLY A 57 5.07 -10.23 -1.48
N ARG A 58 4.52 -9.34 -2.32
CA ARG A 58 3.11 -9.34 -2.77
C ARG A 58 2.11 -9.21 -1.61
N CYS A 59 2.43 -8.33 -0.65
CA CYS A 59 1.55 -8.01 0.47
C CYS A 59 0.23 -7.40 -0.03
N ASN A 60 -0.90 -7.82 0.53
CA ASN A 60 -2.20 -7.21 0.22
C ASN A 60 -2.41 -5.90 0.98
N ILE A 61 -3.37 -5.09 0.54
CA ILE A 61 -3.66 -3.76 1.10
C ILE A 61 -4.05 -3.85 2.58
N ASP A 62 -4.95 -4.78 2.96
CA ASP A 62 -5.39 -4.93 4.34
C ASP A 62 -4.23 -5.20 5.31
N THR A 63 -3.31 -6.08 4.90
CA THR A 63 -2.11 -6.41 5.69
C THR A 63 -1.16 -5.23 5.77
N ALA A 64 -1.01 -4.48 4.67
CA ALA A 64 -0.20 -3.27 4.66
C ALA A 64 -0.75 -2.18 5.57
N LEU A 65 -2.08 -1.97 5.57
CA LEU A 65 -2.72 -1.02 6.48
C LEU A 65 -2.50 -1.40 7.94
N ARG A 66 -2.65 -2.69 8.27
CA ARG A 66 -2.37 -3.19 9.62
C ARG A 66 -0.90 -3.05 10.01
N LEU A 67 0.02 -3.18 9.05
CA LEU A 67 1.44 -2.94 9.28
C LEU A 67 1.72 -1.45 9.52
N CYS A 68 1.05 -0.54 8.81
CA CYS A 68 1.13 0.90 9.08
C CYS A 68 0.69 1.23 10.51
N GLU A 69 -0.39 0.62 11.01
CA GLU A 69 -0.85 0.81 12.39
C GLU A 69 0.24 0.40 13.38
N VAL A 70 0.81 -0.79 13.22
CA VAL A 70 1.92 -1.28 14.07
C VAL A 70 3.13 -0.35 13.99
N LEU A 71 3.51 0.11 12.80
CA LEU A 71 4.65 1.03 12.64
C LEU A 71 4.41 2.37 13.34
N ALA A 72 3.20 2.91 13.29
CA ALA A 72 2.84 4.14 13.99
C ALA A 72 2.88 3.96 15.52
N GLU A 73 2.44 2.80 16.03
CA GLU A 73 2.57 2.45 17.45
C GLU A 73 4.04 2.37 17.88
N LYS A 74 4.92 1.84 17.01
CA LYS A 74 6.36 1.73 17.29
C LYS A 74 7.10 3.07 17.23
N GLU A 75 6.73 3.95 16.31
CA GLU A 75 7.27 5.31 16.26
C GLU A 75 6.96 6.08 17.55
N SER A 76 5.73 5.98 18.03
CA SER A 76 5.27 6.63 19.27
C SER A 76 5.93 6.10 20.55
N GLY A 77 6.58 4.93 20.47
CA GLY A 77 7.29 4.29 21.59
C GLY A 77 8.81 4.41 21.51
N HIS A 78 9.36 5.14 20.53
CA HIS A 78 10.80 5.30 20.31
C HIS A 78 11.41 6.56 20.97
N ASP A 79 10.66 7.26 21.82
CA ASP A 79 11.21 8.26 22.76
C ASP A 79 11.86 7.57 23.99
N GLY A 80 12.84 6.70 23.76
CA GLY A 80 13.55 5.94 24.80
C GLY A 80 15.05 6.05 24.69
#